data_AF-A0A915EH19-F1
#
_entry.id   AF-A0A915EH19-F1
#
_cell.length_a   1.000
_cell.length_b   1.000
_cell.length_c   1.000
_cell.angle_alpha   90.00
_cell.angle_beta   90.00
_cell.angle_gamma   90.00
#
_symmetry.space_group_name_H-M   'P 1'
#
loop_
_entity.id
_entity.type
_entity.pdbx_description
1 polymer ?
#
loop_
_entity_poly.entity_id
_entity_poly.type
_entity_poly.pdbx_seq_one_letter_code
_entity_poly.pdbx_strand_id
1 'polypeptide(L)'
;MAPEVLKTSLDQTPGYDFRVDWWSLGVCFYEMIRGIRPFEFPPQFSSLQVLKLMSGSYGPVLPANWSSDLVSLLCGMLNFDLNKRICSFDRFSAHHYLANRMNMEHILQRKITPVFIPRRGKLNCDLARITSERRATNSMSPLHVRLQRRHSKLRHMQAQKQDSSDVNSKGSKTTQPSGEECTQEALNELATTFTEYNRFKNEQTAGKNNNGQRNAETPSAQYSFAGGRDVTYSL
;
A
#
# COMPACT_ATOMS: atom_id res chain seq x y z
N MET A 1 5.53 -9.93 8.34
CA MET A 1 6.65 -9.35 7.55
C MET A 1 7.57 -10.48 7.11
N ALA A 2 8.23 -10.34 5.96
CA ALA A 2 9.20 -11.34 5.51
C ALA A 2 10.51 -11.26 6.33
N PRO A 3 11.27 -12.35 6.46
CA PRO A 3 12.50 -12.40 7.26
C PRO A 3 13.52 -11.33 6.86
N GLU A 4 13.71 -11.10 5.57
CA GLU A 4 14.66 -10.11 5.04
C GLU A 4 14.28 -8.66 5.38
N VAL A 5 12.99 -8.35 5.52
CA VAL A 5 12.56 -7.01 5.98
C VAL A 5 12.98 -6.79 7.43
N LEU A 6 12.84 -7.82 8.27
CA LEU A 6 13.31 -7.77 9.66
C LEU A 6 14.82 -7.66 9.73
N LYS A 7 15.56 -8.40 8.88
CA LYS A 7 17.02 -8.31 8.78
C LYS A 7 17.48 -6.91 8.36
N THR A 8 16.79 -6.26 7.44
CA THR A 8 17.09 -4.86 7.05
C THR A 8 16.85 -3.89 8.21
N SER A 9 15.81 -4.08 9.02
CA SER A 9 15.61 -3.26 10.23
C SER A 9 16.67 -3.46 11.33
N LEU A 10 17.48 -4.52 11.20
CA LEU A 10 18.57 -4.88 12.10
C LEU A 10 19.94 -4.63 11.47
N ASP A 11 20.01 -3.94 10.33
CA ASP A 11 21.22 -3.68 9.55
C ASP A 11 22.00 -4.95 9.11
N GLN A 12 21.31 -6.11 9.05
CA GLN A 12 21.90 -7.39 8.64
C GLN A 12 21.87 -7.62 7.12
N THR A 13 20.97 -6.93 6.41
CA THR A 13 20.86 -6.98 4.95
C THR A 13 20.65 -5.58 4.40
N PRO A 14 21.28 -5.23 3.26
CA PRO A 14 21.24 -3.87 2.71
C PRO A 14 19.84 -3.44 2.26
N GLY A 15 18.94 -4.40 2.02
CA GLY A 15 17.57 -4.13 1.62
C GLY A 15 16.78 -5.40 1.35
N TYR A 16 15.58 -5.20 0.83
CA TYR A 16 14.66 -6.23 0.36
C TYR A 16 14.06 -5.79 -0.99
N ASP A 17 13.35 -6.69 -1.67
CA ASP A 17 12.73 -6.42 -2.97
C ASP A 17 11.32 -7.02 -3.05
N PHE A 18 10.76 -7.10 -4.26
CA PHE A 18 9.41 -7.61 -4.54
C PHE A 18 9.16 -9.04 -4.02
N ARG A 19 10.19 -9.81 -3.66
CA ARG A 19 10.06 -11.18 -3.12
C ARG A 19 9.39 -11.23 -1.75
N VAL A 20 9.32 -10.09 -1.05
CA VAL A 20 8.58 -9.96 0.21
C VAL A 20 7.06 -10.10 0.01
N ASP A 21 6.54 -9.75 -1.18
CA ASP A 21 5.12 -9.88 -1.50
C ASP A 21 4.71 -11.33 -1.70
N TRP A 22 5.62 -12.15 -2.25
CA TRP A 22 5.41 -13.60 -2.34
C TRP A 22 5.39 -14.28 -0.98
N TRP A 23 6.21 -13.81 -0.05
CA TRP A 23 6.14 -14.24 1.34
C TRP A 23 4.78 -13.89 1.97
N SER A 24 4.33 -12.63 1.81
CA SER A 24 3.06 -12.20 2.39
C SER A 24 1.87 -12.94 1.78
N LEU A 25 1.91 -13.24 0.48
CA LEU A 25 0.93 -14.11 -0.17
C LEU A 25 0.92 -15.52 0.44
N GLY A 26 2.10 -16.11 0.72
CA GLY A 26 2.21 -17.40 1.39
C GLY A 26 1.62 -17.39 2.81
N VAL A 27 1.84 -16.32 3.56
CA VAL A 27 1.25 -16.12 4.89
C VAL A 27 -0.27 -16.04 4.81
N CYS A 28 -0.80 -15.22 3.89
CA CYS A 28 -2.25 -15.11 3.66
C CYS A 28 -2.84 -16.46 3.23
N PHE A 29 -2.15 -17.21 2.38
CA PHE A 29 -2.62 -18.50 1.88
C PHE A 29 -2.71 -19.54 3.01
N TYR A 30 -1.70 -19.60 3.87
CA TYR A 30 -1.74 -20.41 5.08
C TYR A 30 -2.89 -19.98 6.01
N GLU A 31 -3.05 -18.68 6.25
CA GLU A 31 -4.08 -18.13 7.16
C GLU A 31 -5.50 -18.42 6.64
N MET A 32 -5.75 -18.34 5.33
CA MET A 32 -7.05 -18.69 4.74
C MET A 32 -7.42 -20.16 4.91
N ILE A 33 -6.43 -21.07 4.92
CA ILE A 33 -6.67 -22.52 5.04
C ILE A 33 -6.75 -22.94 6.51
N ARG A 34 -5.86 -22.40 7.37
CA ARG A 34 -5.79 -22.78 8.79
C ARG A 34 -6.70 -21.95 9.68
N GLY A 35 -7.06 -20.73 9.28
CA GLY A 35 -7.79 -19.76 10.09
C GLY A 35 -6.93 -18.96 11.08
N ILE A 36 -5.62 -19.25 11.15
CA ILE A 36 -4.65 -18.55 12.01
C ILE A 36 -3.30 -18.42 11.29
N ARG A 37 -2.47 -17.47 11.74
CA ARG A 37 -1.19 -17.15 11.11
C ARG A 37 -0.15 -18.26 11.30
N PRO A 38 0.82 -18.38 10.37
CA PRO A 38 1.91 -19.35 10.50
C PRO A 38 2.87 -19.01 11.64
N PHE A 39 3.04 -17.72 11.94
CA PHE A 39 3.89 -17.21 13.00
C PHE A 39 3.07 -16.25 13.86
N GLU A 40 2.85 -16.61 15.12
CA GLU A 40 2.19 -15.75 16.11
C GLU A 40 3.21 -15.33 17.15
N PHE A 41 3.25 -14.04 17.43
CA PHE A 41 4.14 -13.46 18.44
C PHE A 41 3.47 -12.24 19.07
N PRO A 42 3.77 -11.95 20.35
CA PRO A 42 3.28 -10.76 21.01
C PRO A 42 3.78 -9.45 20.36
N PRO A 43 2.99 -8.37 20.38
CA PRO A 43 3.35 -7.09 19.73
C PRO A 43 4.62 -6.44 20.31
N GLN A 44 4.99 -6.77 21.55
CA GLN A 44 6.19 -6.27 22.20
C GLN A 44 7.49 -6.96 21.76
N PHE A 45 7.42 -8.00 20.92
CA PHE A 45 8.62 -8.70 20.46
C PHE A 45 9.44 -7.78 19.54
N SER A 46 10.76 -7.72 19.79
CA SER A 46 11.70 -7.01 18.93
C SER A 46 11.88 -7.73 17.58
N SER A 47 12.32 -7.01 16.54
CA SER A 47 12.61 -7.61 15.22
C SER A 47 13.54 -8.82 15.32
N LEU A 48 14.51 -8.80 16.24
CA LEU A 48 15.42 -9.92 16.48
C LEU A 48 14.71 -11.13 17.11
N GLN A 49 13.80 -10.91 18.06
CA GLN A 49 13.02 -11.99 18.68
C GLN A 49 12.06 -12.63 17.66
N VAL A 50 11.39 -11.79 16.85
CA VAL A 50 10.51 -12.27 15.78
C VAL A 50 11.31 -13.08 14.76
N LEU A 51 12.47 -12.57 14.31
CA LEU A 51 13.32 -13.28 13.36
C LEU A 51 13.78 -14.64 13.89
N LYS A 52 14.20 -14.72 15.17
CA LYS A 52 14.60 -15.97 15.82
C LYS A 52 13.45 -16.97 15.93
N LEU A 53 12.24 -16.50 16.25
CA LEU A 53 11.04 -17.34 16.31
C LEU A 53 10.72 -17.92 14.93
N MET A 54 10.80 -17.07 13.91
CA MET A 54 10.57 -17.43 12.52
C MET A 54 11.62 -18.44 12.01
N SER A 55 12.92 -18.22 12.29
CA SER A 55 14.02 -19.03 11.76
C SER A 55 14.36 -20.28 12.58
N GLY A 56 13.81 -20.42 13.79
CA GLY A 56 14.13 -21.51 14.73
C GLY A 56 13.37 -22.81 14.45
N SER A 57 13.38 -23.73 15.41
CA SER A 57 12.69 -25.05 15.36
C SER A 57 11.16 -24.98 15.26
N TYR A 58 10.58 -23.78 15.26
CA TYR A 58 9.15 -23.52 15.23
C TYR A 58 8.72 -22.97 13.87
N GLY A 59 9.11 -23.67 12.79
CA GLY A 59 8.53 -23.43 11.47
C GLY A 59 6.99 -23.50 11.51
N PRO A 60 6.31 -23.05 10.44
CA PRO A 60 4.86 -23.09 10.40
C PRO A 60 4.36 -24.50 10.71
N VAL A 61 3.38 -24.62 11.60
CA VAL A 61 2.79 -25.91 11.95
C VAL A 61 1.95 -26.39 10.76
N LEU A 62 2.42 -27.43 10.08
CA LEU A 62 1.76 -28.01 8.93
C LEU A 62 0.97 -29.25 9.36
N PRO A 63 -0.37 -29.21 9.33
CA PRO A 63 -1.20 -30.36 9.67
C PRO A 63 -0.93 -31.57 8.78
N ALA A 64 -0.87 -32.76 9.37
CA ALA A 64 -0.62 -34.01 8.65
C ALA A 64 -1.73 -34.40 7.66
N ASN A 65 -2.94 -33.84 7.81
CA ASN A 65 -4.06 -34.09 6.89
C ASN A 65 -4.01 -33.22 5.63
N TRP A 66 -3.04 -32.31 5.49
CA TRP A 66 -2.86 -31.53 4.28
C TRP A 66 -2.17 -32.36 3.20
N SER A 67 -2.60 -32.16 1.94
CA SER A 67 -1.94 -32.81 0.80
C SER A 67 -0.47 -32.41 0.72
N SER A 68 0.40 -33.34 0.32
CA SER A 68 1.84 -33.08 0.09
C SER A 68 2.08 -31.88 -0.82
N ASP A 69 1.25 -31.70 -1.84
CA ASP A 69 1.38 -30.60 -2.81
C ASP A 69 1.11 -29.23 -2.17
N LEU A 70 0.12 -29.16 -1.28
CA LEU A 70 -0.18 -27.92 -0.54
C LEU A 70 0.99 -27.56 0.38
N VAL A 71 1.48 -28.56 1.12
CA VAL A 71 2.63 -28.40 2.01
C VAL A 71 3.86 -27.96 1.21
N SER A 72 4.12 -28.58 0.08
CA SER A 72 5.23 -28.22 -0.82
C SER A 72 5.13 -26.78 -1.32
N LEU A 73 3.94 -26.35 -1.75
CA LEU A 73 3.69 -24.97 -2.19
C LEU A 73 3.97 -23.97 -1.06
N LEU A 74 3.42 -24.22 0.14
CA LEU A 74 3.59 -23.34 1.30
C LEU A 74 5.06 -23.27 1.75
N CYS A 75 5.76 -24.40 1.80
CA CYS A 75 7.21 -24.43 2.08
C CYS A 75 8.02 -23.69 1.01
N GLY A 76 7.60 -23.76 -0.25
CA GLY A 76 8.20 -23.01 -1.35
C GLY A 76 8.01 -21.49 -1.21
N MET A 77 6.83 -21.04 -0.78
CA MET A 77 6.54 -19.60 -0.61
C MET A 77 7.11 -19.03 0.69
N LEU A 78 7.05 -19.79 1.79
CA LEU A 78 7.53 -19.41 3.11
C LEU A 78 9.00 -19.83 3.34
N ASN A 79 9.80 -19.82 2.28
CA ASN A 79 11.20 -20.17 2.36
C ASN A 79 12.05 -18.97 2.82
N PHE A 80 12.98 -19.20 3.75
CA PHE A 80 13.90 -18.16 4.24
C PHE A 80 15.00 -17.84 3.23
N ASP A 81 15.34 -18.80 2.37
CA ASP A 81 16.29 -18.63 1.29
C ASP A 81 15.56 -18.05 0.06
N LEU A 82 15.94 -16.83 -0.32
CA LEU A 82 15.34 -16.09 -1.44
C LEU A 82 15.50 -16.82 -2.78
N ASN A 83 16.56 -17.62 -2.95
CA ASN A 83 16.82 -18.36 -4.19
C ASN A 83 15.91 -19.58 -4.33
N LYS A 84 15.52 -20.15 -3.19
CA LYS A 84 14.61 -21.31 -3.14
C LYS A 84 13.14 -20.91 -3.07
N ARG A 85 12.86 -19.67 -2.66
CA ARG A 85 11.52 -19.14 -2.53
C ARG A 85 10.83 -19.05 -3.90
N ILE A 86 9.56 -19.46 -3.96
CA ILE A 86 8.68 -19.20 -5.11
C ILE A 86 8.41 -17.69 -5.17
N CYS A 87 9.01 -17.03 -6.14
CA CYS A 87 9.04 -15.56 -6.26
C CYS A 87 8.56 -15.05 -7.63
N SER A 88 7.96 -15.90 -8.46
CA SER A 88 7.48 -15.51 -9.78
C SER A 88 6.12 -16.14 -10.06
N PHE A 89 5.33 -15.45 -10.88
CA PHE A 89 4.02 -15.93 -11.29
C PHE A 89 4.13 -17.26 -12.05
N ASP A 90 5.14 -17.42 -12.91
CA ASP A 90 5.34 -18.66 -13.67
C ASP A 90 5.60 -19.86 -12.75
N ARG A 91 6.48 -19.70 -11.75
CA ARG A 91 6.75 -20.78 -10.78
C ARG A 91 5.56 -21.06 -9.87
N PHE A 92 4.81 -20.02 -9.50
CA PHE A 92 3.61 -20.16 -8.68
C PHE A 92 2.49 -20.88 -9.44
N SER A 93 2.15 -20.41 -10.63
CA SER A 93 1.08 -20.97 -11.46
C SER A 93 1.38 -22.39 -11.95
N ALA A 94 2.63 -22.70 -12.26
CA ALA A 94 3.07 -24.03 -12.67
C ALA A 94 3.19 -25.04 -11.51
N HIS A 95 3.09 -24.58 -10.25
CA HIS A 95 3.20 -25.49 -9.11
C HIS A 95 2.06 -26.52 -9.13
N HIS A 96 2.39 -27.80 -8.90
CA HIS A 96 1.46 -28.92 -9.06
C HIS A 96 0.12 -28.72 -8.33
N TYR A 97 0.16 -28.19 -7.11
CA TYR A 97 -1.04 -27.85 -6.33
C TYR A 97 -2.02 -26.92 -7.06
N LEU A 98 -1.52 -25.94 -7.80
CA LEU A 98 -2.32 -24.93 -8.49
C LEU A 98 -2.65 -25.34 -9.93
N ALA A 99 -1.66 -25.84 -10.67
CA ALA A 99 -1.81 -26.27 -12.06
C ALA A 99 -2.92 -27.31 -12.24
N ASN A 100 -3.05 -28.24 -11.28
CA ASN A 100 -4.09 -29.29 -11.33
C ASN A 100 -5.49 -28.80 -10.93
N ARG A 101 -5.60 -27.63 -10.28
CA ARG A 101 -6.84 -27.15 -9.67
C ARG A 101 -7.41 -25.91 -10.34
N MET A 102 -6.58 -25.11 -11.00
CA MET A 102 -6.93 -23.78 -11.47
C MET A 102 -6.31 -23.50 -12.83
N ASN A 103 -7.15 -23.02 -13.76
CA ASN A 103 -6.68 -22.41 -14.99
C ASN A 103 -6.53 -20.90 -14.77
N MET A 104 -5.28 -20.42 -14.70
CA MET A 104 -4.97 -19.02 -14.41
C MET A 104 -5.48 -18.05 -15.48
N GLU A 105 -5.55 -18.46 -16.74
CA GLU A 105 -6.10 -17.64 -17.83
C GLU A 105 -7.60 -17.43 -17.63
N HIS A 106 -8.33 -18.48 -17.24
CA HIS A 106 -9.75 -18.36 -16.93
C HIS A 106 -10.01 -17.48 -15.70
N ILE A 107 -9.10 -17.46 -14.72
CA ILE A 107 -9.17 -16.55 -13.57
C ILE A 107 -8.99 -15.11 -14.03
N LEU A 108 -7.97 -14.82 -14.85
CA LEU A 108 -7.70 -13.49 -15.38
C LEU A 108 -8.89 -12.95 -16.18
N GLN A 109 -9.50 -13.81 -17.00
CA GLN A 109 -10.70 -13.52 -17.78
C GLN A 109 -12.00 -13.51 -16.95
N ARG A 110 -11.92 -13.74 -15.63
CA ARG A 110 -13.06 -13.80 -14.70
C ARG A 110 -14.14 -14.82 -15.10
N LYS A 111 -13.73 -15.91 -15.74
CA LYS A 111 -14.61 -17.01 -16.19
C LYS A 111 -14.94 -18.02 -15.08
N ILE A 112 -14.13 -18.05 -14.02
CA ILE A 112 -14.34 -18.95 -12.88
C ILE A 112 -15.25 -18.27 -11.86
N THR A 113 -16.38 -18.91 -11.54
CA THR A 113 -17.27 -18.46 -10.47
C THR A 113 -16.64 -18.75 -9.11
N PRO A 114 -16.51 -17.76 -8.20
CA PRO A 114 -16.02 -17.99 -6.85
C PRO A 114 -16.90 -18.98 -6.09
N VAL A 115 -16.29 -19.84 -5.26
CA VAL A 115 -17.00 -20.84 -4.43
C VAL A 115 -18.01 -20.16 -3.49
N PHE A 116 -17.67 -18.97 -3.00
CA PHE A 116 -18.52 -18.19 -2.11
C PHE A 116 -18.92 -16.87 -2.76
N ILE A 117 -20.23 -16.61 -2.81
CA ILE A 117 -20.81 -15.36 -3.28
C ILE A 117 -21.53 -14.70 -2.08
N PRO A 118 -20.99 -13.59 -1.53
CA PRO A 118 -21.63 -12.88 -0.43
C PRO A 118 -23.03 -12.37 -0.80
N ARG A 119 -23.92 -12.26 0.20
CA ARG A 119 -25.27 -11.70 0.01
C ARG A 119 -25.17 -10.23 -0.40
N ARG A 120 -25.94 -9.84 -1.42
CA ARG A 120 -26.05 -8.44 -1.86
C ARG A 120 -26.88 -7.65 -0.84
N GLY A 121 -26.52 -6.38 -0.62
CA GLY A 121 -27.35 -5.42 0.12
C GLY A 121 -27.09 -5.31 1.63
N LYS A 122 -26.22 -6.13 2.22
CA LYS A 122 -25.79 -5.98 3.63
C LYS A 122 -24.27 -5.89 3.70
N LEU A 123 -23.75 -4.85 4.35
CA LEU A 123 -22.32 -4.77 4.65
C LEU A 123 -21.95 -5.92 5.60
N ASN A 124 -20.84 -6.59 5.33
CA ASN A 124 -20.31 -7.66 6.20
C ASN A 124 -19.66 -7.12 7.49
N CYS A 125 -19.70 -5.80 7.71
CA CYS A 125 -19.20 -5.15 8.90
C CYS A 125 -20.37 -4.58 9.71
N ASP A 126 -20.32 -4.78 11.03
CA ASP A 126 -21.24 -4.11 11.94
C ASP A 126 -20.88 -2.63 12.03
N LEU A 127 -21.47 -1.85 11.13
CA LEU A 127 -21.29 -0.40 11.08
C LEU A 127 -21.66 0.26 12.41
N ALA A 128 -22.56 -0.32 13.20
CA ALA A 128 -22.89 0.17 14.54
C ALA A 128 -21.67 0.21 15.49
N ARG A 129 -20.82 -0.82 15.46
CA ARG A 129 -19.59 -0.91 16.28
C ARG A 129 -18.52 0.07 15.79
N ILE A 130 -18.37 0.20 14.48
CA ILE A 130 -17.45 1.16 13.84
C ILE A 130 -17.90 2.60 14.11
N THR A 131 -19.21 2.83 14.12
CA THR A 131 -19.78 4.17 14.31
C THR A 131 -19.85 4.57 15.77
N SER A 132 -19.93 3.66 16.73
CA SER A 132 -19.79 4.02 18.15
C SER A 132 -18.37 4.51 18.49
N GLU A 133 -17.32 3.90 17.93
CA GLU A 133 -15.95 4.43 18.02
C GLU A 133 -15.82 5.78 17.29
N ARG A 134 -16.48 5.93 16.13
CA ARG A 134 -16.49 7.20 15.39
C ARG A 134 -17.38 8.29 16.01
N ARG A 135 -18.41 7.96 16.78
CA ARG A 135 -19.29 8.93 17.48
C ARG A 135 -18.69 9.37 18.81
N ALA A 136 -17.99 8.48 19.52
CA ALA A 136 -17.14 8.88 20.65
C ALA A 136 -16.07 9.90 20.25
N THR A 137 -15.67 9.93 18.97
CA THR A 137 -14.74 10.91 18.39
C THR A 137 -15.41 12.04 17.58
N ASN A 138 -16.73 11.98 17.33
CA ASN A 138 -17.50 12.99 16.58
C ASN A 138 -18.69 13.53 17.37
N SER A 139 -18.46 14.04 18.58
CA SER A 139 -19.23 15.18 19.08
C SER A 139 -18.86 16.42 18.26
N MET A 140 -19.40 16.48 17.03
CA MET A 140 -18.97 17.34 15.93
C MET A 140 -17.50 17.15 15.56
N SER A 141 -17.22 16.87 14.28
CA SER A 141 -15.83 16.87 13.79
C SER A 141 -15.16 18.18 14.26
N PRO A 142 -14.13 18.13 15.12
CA PRO A 142 -13.50 19.34 15.65
C PRO A 142 -12.97 20.23 14.53
N LEU A 143 -12.67 19.63 13.36
CA LEU A 143 -12.28 20.29 12.14
C LEU A 143 -13.39 21.15 11.55
N HIS A 144 -14.64 20.68 11.49
CA HIS A 144 -15.73 21.44 10.87
C HIS A 144 -16.09 22.69 11.69
N VAL A 145 -16.13 22.56 13.03
CA VAL A 145 -16.37 23.70 13.93
C VAL A 145 -15.18 24.67 13.93
N ARG A 146 -13.94 24.17 13.85
CA ARG A 146 -12.73 25.01 13.77
C ARG A 146 -12.60 25.73 12.42
N LEU A 147 -12.94 25.08 11.31
CA LEU A 147 -12.99 25.69 9.97
C LEU A 147 -14.05 26.78 9.92
N GLN A 148 -15.24 26.52 10.46
CA GLN A 148 -16.31 27.51 10.50
C GLN A 148 -15.96 28.72 11.39
N ARG A 149 -15.31 28.48 12.55
CA ARG A 149 -14.77 29.54 13.42
C ARG A 149 -13.59 30.30 12.80
N ARG A 150 -12.74 29.64 12.00
CA ARG A 150 -11.65 30.31 11.26
C ARG A 150 -12.18 31.18 10.14
N HIS A 151 -13.14 30.69 9.35
CA HIS A 151 -13.77 31.48 8.30
C HIS A 151 -14.50 32.71 8.85
N SER A 152 -15.16 32.60 10.01
CA SER A 152 -15.79 33.76 10.66
C SER A 152 -14.77 34.74 11.24
N LYS A 153 -13.66 34.27 11.84
CA LYS A 153 -12.56 35.13 12.31
C LYS A 153 -11.83 35.86 11.18
N LEU A 154 -11.54 35.17 10.06
CA LEU A 154 -10.89 35.76 8.89
C LEU A 154 -11.77 36.85 8.26
N ARG A 155 -13.09 36.63 8.18
CA ARG A 155 -14.05 37.67 7.74
C ARG A 155 -14.07 38.88 8.69
N HIS A 156 -14.00 38.66 10.00
CA HIS A 156 -13.98 39.76 10.98
C HIS A 156 -12.67 40.56 10.94
N MET A 157 -11.52 39.89 10.75
CA MET A 157 -10.22 40.55 10.60
C MET A 157 -10.09 41.30 9.27
N GLN A 158 -10.73 40.84 8.20
CA GLN A 158 -10.80 41.57 6.93
C GLN A 158 -11.71 42.81 7.01
N ALA A 159 -12.82 42.72 7.75
CA ALA A 159 -13.70 43.86 7.99
C ALA A 159 -13.04 44.95 8.85
N GLN A 160 -12.24 44.56 9.85
CA GLN A 160 -11.52 45.53 10.70
C GLN A 160 -10.31 46.18 10.01
N LYS A 161 -9.72 45.53 9.00
CA LYS A 161 -8.60 46.11 8.22
C LYS A 161 -9.02 47.18 7.21
N GLN A 162 -10.32 47.30 6.89
CA GLN A 162 -10.82 48.36 6.01
C GLN A 162 -11.19 49.65 6.76
N ASP A 163 -11.35 49.62 8.09
CA ASP A 163 -11.72 50.78 8.90
C ASP A 163 -10.53 51.49 9.58
N SER A 164 -9.30 51.00 9.41
CA SER A 164 -8.10 51.59 10.01
C SER A 164 -6.99 51.82 8.99
N SER A 165 -7.26 52.64 7.98
CA SER A 165 -6.21 53.29 7.19
C SER A 165 -6.10 54.75 7.63
N ASP A 166 -5.41 54.99 8.74
CA ASP A 166 -4.58 56.18 8.90
C ASP A 166 -3.58 56.00 10.06
N VAL A 167 -2.45 56.70 9.90
CA VAL A 167 -1.28 56.80 10.80
C VAL A 167 -0.13 55.81 10.57
N ASN A 168 0.72 56.27 9.66
CA ASN A 168 2.17 56.11 9.53
C ASN A 168 2.96 55.82 10.83
N SER A 169 3.79 54.77 10.84
CA SER A 169 5.05 54.79 11.57
C SER A 169 6.06 53.79 11.01
N LYS A 170 7.24 54.31 10.71
CA LYS A 170 8.44 53.59 10.27
C LYS A 170 8.91 52.64 11.37
N GLY A 171 9.17 51.38 11.00
CA GLY A 171 9.89 50.44 11.85
C GLY A 171 10.30 49.21 11.06
N SER A 172 11.56 49.14 10.64
CA SER A 172 12.18 47.91 10.16
C SER A 172 12.13 46.87 11.28
N LYS A 173 11.23 45.90 11.14
CA LYS A 173 11.30 44.61 11.82
C LYS A 173 11.56 43.56 10.75
N THR A 174 12.70 42.89 10.87
CA THR A 174 13.00 41.64 10.19
C THR A 174 12.00 40.61 10.70
N THR A 175 10.87 40.49 10.02
CA THR A 175 9.79 39.56 10.36
C THR A 175 10.20 38.19 9.86
N GLN A 176 10.57 37.29 10.76
CA GLN A 176 10.60 35.86 10.43
C GLN A 176 9.20 35.45 9.96
N PRO A 177 9.08 34.68 8.86
CA PRO A 177 7.77 34.34 8.32
C PRO A 177 6.98 33.59 9.39
N SER A 178 5.77 34.07 9.63
CA SER A 178 4.86 33.47 10.58
C SER A 178 4.55 32.03 10.12
N GLY A 179 4.38 31.09 11.06
CA GLY A 179 4.12 29.68 10.71
C GLY A 179 2.90 29.46 9.81
N GLU A 180 2.01 30.46 9.68
CA GLU A 180 0.87 30.45 8.75
C GLU A 180 1.29 30.73 7.28
N GLU A 181 2.29 31.58 7.05
CA GLU A 181 2.81 31.89 5.70
C GLU A 181 3.52 30.67 5.10
N CYS A 182 4.35 29.98 5.90
CA CYS A 182 5.04 28.75 5.49
C CYS A 182 4.06 27.63 5.07
N THR A 183 2.92 27.50 5.78
CA THR A 183 1.90 26.51 5.39
C THR A 183 1.18 26.87 4.10
N GLN A 184 0.99 28.17 3.81
CA GLN A 184 0.31 28.61 2.60
C GLN A 184 1.21 28.44 1.36
N GLU A 185 2.52 28.66 1.50
CA GLU A 185 3.51 28.40 0.47
C GLU A 185 3.56 26.92 0.08
N ALA A 186 3.61 26.01 1.06
CA ALA A 186 3.58 24.57 0.80
C ALA A 186 2.28 24.11 0.10
N LEU A 187 1.13 24.71 0.44
CA LEU A 187 -0.14 24.41 -0.22
C LEU A 187 -0.15 24.89 -1.69
N ASN A 188 0.45 26.04 -1.96
CA ASN A 188 0.58 26.57 -3.31
C ASN A 188 1.53 25.71 -4.16
N GLU A 189 2.63 25.22 -3.59
CA GLU A 189 3.55 24.28 -4.25
C GLU A 189 2.89 22.93 -4.55
N LEU A 190 2.08 22.40 -3.62
CA LEU A 190 1.29 21.20 -3.89
C LEU A 190 0.28 21.42 -5.01
N ALA A 191 -0.37 22.59 -5.06
CA ALA A 191 -1.33 22.90 -6.12
C ALA A 191 -0.69 22.99 -7.51
N THR A 192 0.58 23.40 -7.60
CA THR A 192 1.31 23.48 -8.88
C THR A 192 1.96 22.16 -9.28
N THR A 193 2.38 21.33 -8.33
CA THR A 193 3.04 20.04 -8.59
C THR A 193 2.06 18.86 -8.74
N PHE A 194 0.84 18.98 -8.19
CA PHE A 194 -0.15 17.90 -8.24
C PHE A 194 -0.62 17.63 -9.67
N THR A 195 -0.36 16.42 -10.15
CA THR A 195 -0.80 15.97 -11.47
C THR A 195 -2.14 15.24 -11.36
N GLU A 196 -3.18 15.79 -12.00
CA GLU A 196 -4.48 15.12 -12.07
C GLU A 196 -4.39 13.88 -12.97
N TYR A 197 -4.55 12.69 -12.39
CA TYR A 197 -4.66 11.45 -13.16
C TYR A 197 -6.13 11.09 -13.40
N ASN A 198 -6.53 10.97 -14.67
CA ASN A 198 -7.88 10.57 -15.04
C ASN A 198 -7.86 9.40 -16.03
N ARG A 199 -8.13 8.20 -15.51
CA ARG A 199 -8.14 6.96 -16.29
C ARG A 199 -9.06 7.02 -17.52
N PHE A 200 -10.28 7.53 -17.37
CA PHE A 200 -11.26 7.58 -18.46
C PHE A 200 -10.84 8.54 -19.59
N LYS A 201 -10.21 9.67 -19.25
CA LYS A 201 -9.66 10.59 -20.25
C LYS A 201 -8.47 9.96 -20.98
N ASN A 202 -7.58 9.28 -20.24
CA ASN A 202 -6.38 8.65 -20.79
C ASN A 202 -6.70 7.49 -21.74
N GLU A 203 -7.73 6.70 -21.44
CA GLU A 203 -8.19 5.61 -22.33
C GLU A 203 -8.78 6.16 -23.64
N GLN A 204 -9.45 7.32 -23.61
CA GLN A 204 -10.01 7.97 -24.81
C GLN A 204 -8.95 8.62 -25.70
N THR A 205 -7.89 9.21 -25.12
CA THR A 205 -6.78 9.79 -25.89
C THR A 205 -5.92 8.70 -26.52
N ALA A 206 -5.69 7.58 -25.83
CA ALA A 206 -5.02 6.40 -26.39
C ALA A 206 -5.80 5.79 -27.57
N GLY A 207 -7.13 5.76 -27.48
CA GLY A 207 -8.00 5.29 -28.57
C GLY A 207 -7.99 6.18 -29.83
N LYS A 208 -7.72 7.49 -29.69
CA LYS A 208 -7.64 8.43 -30.84
C LYS A 208 -6.32 8.35 -31.61
N ASN A 209 -5.22 7.97 -30.96
CA ASN A 209 -3.91 7.89 -31.59
C ASN A 209 -3.68 6.59 -32.40
N ASN A 210 -4.57 5.59 -32.29
CA ASN A 210 -4.42 4.28 -32.95
C ASN A 210 -5.11 4.17 -34.33
N ASN A 211 -5.53 5.29 -34.94
CA ASN A 211 -6.06 5.30 -36.32
C ASN A 211 -4.97 5.44 -37.41
N GLY A 212 -3.68 5.36 -37.05
CA GLY A 212 -2.57 5.25 -38.00
C GLY A 212 -1.68 4.05 -37.64
N GLN A 213 -1.61 3.07 -38.55
CA GLN A 213 -0.72 1.90 -38.53
C GLN A 213 -0.97 0.83 -37.46
N ARG A 214 -1.75 -0.19 -37.86
CA ARG A 214 -1.61 -1.54 -37.31
C ARG A 214 -0.26 -2.10 -37.76
N ASN A 215 0.66 -2.30 -36.81
CA ASN A 215 1.65 -3.37 -36.89
C ASN A 215 1.70 -4.04 -35.51
N ALA A 216 1.64 -5.37 -35.54
CA ALA A 216 1.58 -6.21 -34.36
C ALA A 216 2.98 -6.32 -33.73
N GLU A 217 3.24 -5.53 -32.69
CA GLU A 217 4.31 -5.81 -31.74
C GLU A 217 3.77 -5.63 -30.31
N THR A 218 3.90 -6.69 -29.52
CA THR A 218 3.52 -6.79 -28.12
C THR A 218 4.32 -5.76 -27.31
N PRO A 219 3.71 -4.79 -26.59
CA PRO A 219 4.50 -3.85 -25.82
C PRO A 219 4.91 -4.52 -24.50
N SER A 220 6.19 -4.91 -24.43
CA SER A 220 6.89 -5.17 -23.18
C SER A 220 6.91 -3.88 -22.36
N ALA A 221 6.26 -3.89 -21.19
CA ALA A 221 6.24 -2.76 -20.28
C ALA A 221 7.64 -2.54 -19.69
N GLN A 222 8.44 -1.67 -20.33
CA GLN A 222 9.62 -1.09 -19.71
C GLN A 222 9.19 -0.02 -18.72
N TYR A 223 9.31 -0.33 -17.42
CA TYR A 223 9.26 0.67 -16.36
C TYR A 223 10.63 1.35 -16.27
N SER A 224 10.73 2.58 -16.76
CA SER A 224 11.86 3.48 -16.50
C SER A 224 11.60 4.26 -15.21
N PHE A 225 12.36 3.92 -14.16
CA PHE A 225 12.38 4.69 -12.92
C PHE A 225 13.35 5.87 -13.11
N ALA A 226 12.80 7.08 -13.28
CA ALA A 226 13.60 8.29 -13.34
C ALA A 226 14.14 8.61 -11.94
N GLY A 227 15.44 8.35 -11.72
CA GLY A 227 16.18 8.84 -10.55
C GLY A 227 16.96 7.74 -9.82
N GLY A 228 18.17 7.43 -10.28
CA GLY A 228 19.12 6.59 -9.57
C GLY A 228 20.42 6.47 -10.35
N ARG A 229 21.54 6.87 -9.74
CA ARG A 229 22.88 6.94 -10.34
C ARG A 229 23.31 5.57 -10.88
N ASP A 230 23.88 5.56 -12.07
CA ASP A 230 24.54 4.41 -12.68
C ASP A 230 25.60 3.83 -11.74
N VAL A 231 25.45 2.56 -11.38
CA VAL A 231 26.53 1.73 -10.84
C VAL A 231 26.56 0.46 -11.68
N THR A 232 27.51 0.41 -12.61
CA THR A 232 27.80 -0.77 -13.42
C THR A 232 28.57 -1.79 -12.59
N TYR A 233 28.09 -3.04 -12.54
CA TYR A 233 28.92 -4.18 -12.19
C TYR A 233 29.07 -5.08 -13.43
N SER A 234 30.31 -5.29 -13.86
CA SER A 234 30.69 -6.30 -14.84
C SER A 234 30.63 -7.69 -14.21
N LEU A 235 30.23 -8.67 -15.02
CA LEU A 235 30.15 -10.10 -14.72
C LEU A 235 31.44 -10.68 -14.11
#